data_AF-A0A0B6YQJ2-F1
#
_entry.id   AF-A0A0B6YQJ2-F1
#
_cell.length_a   1.000
_cell.length_b   1.000
_cell.length_c   1.000
_cell.angle_alpha   90.00
_cell.angle_beta   90.00
_cell.angle_gamma   90.00
#
_symmetry.space_group_name_H-M   'P 1'
#
loop_
_entity.id
_entity.type
_entity.pdbx_description
1 polymer ?
#
loop_
_entity_poly.entity_id
_entity_poly.type
_entity_poly.pdbx_seq_one_letter_code
_entity_poly.pdbx_strand_id
1 'polypeptide(L)' 'VSLNLSPFGQAYFLAGCEDGTLHLYHTKLENPIATWRGFISGDQILNVRWSHSRPTVFFVLDNNSTVFTFDLVENGL' A
#
# COMPACT_ATOMS: atom_id res chain seq x y z
N VAL A 1 -3.93 7.95 8.92
CA VAL A 1 -3.73 6.56 8.44
C VAL A 1 -4.83 6.20 7.47
N SER A 2 -4.49 5.74 6.27
CA SER A 2 -5.42 5.23 5.25
C SER A 2 -5.35 3.70 5.21
N LEU A 3 -6.49 3.01 5.14
CA LEU A 3 -6.56 1.54 5.12
C LEU A 3 -7.36 1.07 3.90
N ASN A 4 -6.93 -0.02 3.26
CA ASN A 4 -7.70 -0.65 2.19
C ASN A 4 -7.52 -2.17 2.15
N LEU A 5 -8.63 -2.90 2.25
CA LEU A 5 -8.67 -4.36 2.15
C LEU A 5 -8.56 -4.80 0.70
N SER A 6 -7.83 -5.89 0.44
CA SER A 6 -7.76 -6.48 -0.89
C SER A 6 -9.14 -6.97 -1.33
N PRO A 7 -9.59 -6.64 -2.56
CA PRO A 7 -10.87 -7.11 -3.07
C PRO A 7 -10.83 -8.57 -3.59
N PHE A 8 -9.70 -9.27 -3.53
CA PHE A 8 -9.50 -10.55 -4.21
C PHE A 8 -9.67 -11.82 -3.35
N GLY A 9 -10.32 -11.70 -2.18
CA GLY A 9 -10.63 -12.83 -1.31
C GLY A 9 -9.45 -13.35 -0.48
N GLN A 10 -8.22 -12.91 -0.76
CA GLN A 10 -7.11 -13.07 0.16
C GLN A 10 -7.21 -12.04 1.29
N ALA A 11 -6.85 -12.46 2.49
CA ALA A 11 -7.00 -11.64 3.70
C ALA A 11 -5.84 -10.65 3.86
N TYR A 12 -5.59 -9.83 2.84
CA TYR A 12 -4.58 -8.77 2.85
C TYR A 12 -5.20 -7.39 2.98
N PHE A 13 -4.48 -6.47 3.63
CA PHE A 13 -4.83 -5.05 3.62
C PHE A 13 -3.59 -4.17 3.58
N LEU A 14 -3.76 -2.99 3.01
CA LEU A 14 -2.75 -1.93 2.97
C LEU A 14 -3.01 -0.94 4.11
N ALA A 15 -1.92 -0.41 4.66
CA ALA A 15 -1.94 0.72 5.59
C ALA A 15 -0.95 1.79 5.16
N GLY A 16 -1.45 2.98 4.84
CA GLY A 16 -0.66 4.18 4.58
C GLY A 16 -0.62 5.08 5.80
N CYS A 17 0.58 5.43 6.26
CA CYS A 17 0.80 6.20 7.47
C CYS A 17 1.14 7.67 7.19
N GLU A 18 0.98 8.51 8.19
CA GLU A 18 1.25 9.94 8.08
C GLU A 18 2.74 10.27 7.96
N ASP A 19 3.59 9.39 8.49
CA ASP A 19 5.05 9.46 8.38
C ASP A 19 5.59 9.00 7.01
N GLY A 20 4.71 8.82 6.03
CA GLY A 20 5.07 8.38 4.69
C GLY A 20 5.41 6.88 4.59
N THR A 21 5.16 6.08 5.63
CA THR A 21 5.38 4.63 5.55
C THR A 21 4.15 3.90 5.00
N LEU A 22 4.39 2.90 4.15
CA LEU A 22 3.36 2.01 3.63
C LEU A 22 3.62 0.59 4.13
N HIS A 23 2.56 -0.09 4.55
CA HIS A 23 2.60 -1.46 5.01
C HIS A 23 1.58 -2.34 4.29
N LEU A 24 1.98 -3.59 4.05
CA LEU A 24 1.09 -4.68 3.65
C LEU A 24 0.98 -5.67 4.80
N TYR A 25 -0.24 -5.96 5.21
CA TYR A 25 -0.55 -6.91 6.25
C TYR A 25 -1.37 -8.07 5.71
N HIS A 26 -1.21 -9.24 6.31
CA HIS A 26 -2.22 -10.28 6.31
C HIS A 26 -2.99 -10.22 7.62
N THR A 27 -4.31 -10.36 7.60
CA THR A 27 -5.18 -10.12 8.78
C THR A 27 -4.91 -11.04 9.98
N LYS A 28 -4.19 -12.15 9.76
CA LYS A 28 -3.82 -13.11 10.82
C LYS A 28 -2.40 -12.91 11.38
N LEU A 29 -1.64 -11.95 10.87
CA LEU A 29 -0.28 -11.69 11.32
C LEU A 29 -0.23 -10.36 12.08
N GLU A 30 0.51 -10.33 13.18
CA GLU A 30 0.71 -9.10 13.96
C GLU A 30 1.64 -8.11 13.26
N ASN A 31 2.65 -8.63 12.57
CA ASN A 31 3.65 -7.83 11.88
C ASN A 31 3.31 -7.68 10.39
N PRO A 32 3.69 -6.54 9.77
CA PRO A 32 3.52 -6.35 8.33
C PRO A 32 4.37 -7.37 7.57
N ILE A 33 3.82 -7.91 6.48
CA ILE A 33 4.55 -8.81 5.57
C ILE A 33 5.56 -8.02 4.75
N ALA A 34 5.21 -6.78 4.39
CA ALA A 34 6.09 -5.89 3.68
C ALA A 34 5.90 -4.46 4.15
N THR A 35 7.00 -3.71 4.12
CA THR A 35 7.03 -2.29 4.47
C THR A 35 7.83 -1.55 3.42
N TRP A 36 7.21 -0.53 2.83
CA TRP A 36 7.86 0.37 1.88
C TRP A 36 8.05 1.73 2.53
N ARG A 37 9.23 2.31 2.28
CA ARG A 37 9.64 3.65 2.72
C ARG A 37 10.27 4.36 1.53
N GLY A 38 10.41 5.68 1.62
CA GLY A 38 11.13 6.44 0.61
C GLY A 38 10.36 6.61 -0.70
N PHE A 39 9.03 6.84 -0.61
CA PHE A 39 8.37 7.66 -1.63
C PHE A 39 9.25 8.91 -1.83
N ILE A 40 9.45 9.35 -3.07
CA ILE A 40 10.57 10.22 -3.51
C ILE A 40 10.76 11.49 -2.66
N SER A 41 9.78 11.86 -1.85
CA SER A 41 9.79 13.05 -0.99
C SER A 41 9.50 12.79 0.50
N GLY A 42 9.41 11.53 0.97
CA GLY A 42 9.16 11.21 2.39
C GLY A 42 7.80 11.71 2.90
N ASP A 43 6.89 11.95 1.97
CA ASP A 43 5.67 12.69 2.21
C ASP A 43 4.52 11.86 2.77
N GLN A 44 3.61 12.55 3.47
CA GLN A 44 2.42 11.98 4.07
C GLN A 44 1.60 11.21 3.03
N ILE A 45 1.26 9.94 3.34
CA ILE A 45 0.32 9.18 2.53
C ILE A 45 -1.10 9.62 2.88
N LEU A 46 -1.81 10.15 1.88
CA LEU A 46 -3.21 10.55 1.99
C LEU A 46 -4.15 9.37 1.73
N ASN A 47 -3.81 8.50 0.77
CA ASN A 47 -4.68 7.39 0.41
C ASN A 47 -3.92 6.17 -0.12
N VAL A 48 -4.44 4.98 0.17
CA VAL A 48 -3.98 3.71 -0.41
C VAL A 48 -5.18 2.94 -0.95
N ARG A 49 -5.08 2.37 -2.16
CA ARG A 49 -6.16 1.61 -2.79
C ARG A 49 -5.64 0.44 -3.61
N TRP A 50 -6.20 -0.74 -3.38
CA TRP A 50 -6.02 -1.86 -4.29
C TRP A 50 -6.68 -1.59 -5.63
N SER A 51 -6.08 -2.15 -6.69
CA SER A 51 -6.76 -2.28 -7.96
C SER A 51 -7.96 -3.23 -7.81
N HIS A 52 -9.04 -2.96 -8.54
CA HIS A 52 -10.18 -3.86 -8.62
C HIS A 52 -10.09 -4.81 -9.82
N SER A 53 -9.08 -4.66 -10.68
CA SER A 53 -8.89 -5.47 -11.89
C SER A 53 -7.62 -6.32 -11.88
N ARG A 54 -6.63 -6.00 -11.03
CA ARG A 54 -5.35 -6.71 -10.94
C ARG A 54 -5.03 -7.05 -9.46
N PRO A 55 -4.98 -8.33 -9.05
CA PRO A 55 -4.78 -8.74 -7.66
C PRO A 55 -3.49 -8.29 -6.97
N THR A 56 -2.47 -8.01 -7.75
CA THR A 56 -1.13 -7.69 -7.26
C THR A 56 -0.85 -6.20 -7.31
N VAL A 57 -1.79 -5.38 -7.80
CA VAL A 57 -1.59 -3.96 -8.05
C VAL A 57 -2.32 -3.10 -7.02
N PHE A 58 -1.65 -2.06 -6.55
CA PHE A 58 -2.26 -1.02 -5.73
C PHE A 58 -1.65 0.36 -6.01
N PHE A 59 -2.34 1.37 -5.51
CA PHE A 59 -2.04 2.79 -5.72
C PHE A 59 -1.85 3.50 -4.39
N VAL A 60 -0.95 4.47 -4.37
CA VAL A 60 -0.67 5.34 -3.22
C VAL A 60 -0.76 6.79 -3.68
N LEU A 61 -1.53 7.61 -2.96
CA LEU A 61 -1.62 9.06 -3.15
C LEU A 61 -0.90 9.75 -1.99
N ASP A 62 0.06 10.62 -2.32
CA ASP A 62 0.76 11.47 -1.35
C ASP A 62 0.16 12.89 -1.25
N ASN A 63 0.72 13.69 -0.35
CA ASN A 63 0.33 15.10 -0.13
C ASN A 63 0.73 16.06 -1.27
N ASN A 64 1.59 15.63 -2.19
CA ASN A 64 1.99 16.38 -3.39
C ASN A 64 1.08 16.07 -4.59
N SER A 65 -0.02 15.34 -4.36
CA SER A 65 -0.93 14.88 -5.42
C SER A 65 -0.28 13.92 -6.43
N THR A 66 0.80 13.24 -6.03
CA THR A 66 1.44 12.20 -6.84
C THR A 66 0.78 10.85 -6.58
N VAL A 67 0.46 10.13 -7.66
CA VAL A 67 -0.05 8.76 -7.59
C VAL A 67 1.05 7.79 -7.99
N PHE A 68 1.46 6.94 -7.05
CA PHE A 68 2.39 5.85 -7.30
C PHE A 68 1.62 4.57 -7.60
N THR A 69 2.14 3.76 -8.53
CA THR A 69 1.61 2.44 -8.84
C THR A 69 2.59 1.38 -8.40
N PHE A 70 2.10 0.38 -7.71
CA PHE A 70 2.88 -0.77 -7.25
C PHE A 70 2.28 -2.03 -7.85
N ASP A 71 3.15 -2.94 -8.30
CA ASP A 71 2.78 -4.32 -8.60
C ASP A 71 3.67 -5.25 -7.77
N LEU A 72 3.05 -6.07 -6.91
CA LEU A 72 3.73 -7.02 -6.02
C LEU A 72 4.52 -8.10 -6.77
N VAL A 73 4.22 -8.36 -8.04
CA VAL A 73 4.91 -9.37 -8.85
C VAL A 73 6.05 -8.75 -9.65
N GLU A 74 5.81 -7.60 -10.29
CA GLU A 74 6.82 -6.96 -11.14
C GLU A 74 7.90 -6.25 -10.33
N ASN A 75 7.55 -5.66 -9.18
CA ASN A 75 8.51 -4.93 -8.34
C ASN A 75 9.20 -5.79 -7.27
N GLY A 76 8.86 -7.09 -7.20
CA GLY A 76 9.43 -8.06 -6.26
C GLY A 76 9.10 -7.76 -4.79
N LEU A 77 8.90 -8.83 -4.01
CA LEU A 77 9.36 -8.80 -2.62
C LEU A 77 10.89 -8.95 -2.61
#